data_AF-A0AAC9RKY6-F1
#
_entry.id   AF-A0AAC9RKY6-F1
#
_cell.length_a   1.000
_cell.length_b   1.000
_cell.length_c   1.000
_cell.angle_alpha   90.00
_cell.angle_beta   90.00
_cell.angle_gamma   90.00
#
_symmetry.space_group_name_H-M   'P 1'
#
loop_
_entity.id
_entity.type
_entity.pdbx_description
1 polymer ?
#
loop_
_entity_poly.entity_id
_entity_poly.type
_entity_poly.pdbx_seq_one_letter_code
_entity_poly.pdbx_strand_id
1 'polypeptide(L)'
;MSKNNENGKKANYDISDIWQKYNLKWVILVSIWTFILTIIITIIAEMLFINTRVIFAFMILIVIIFTGVMSDMVGIAVTVASERPFHAMAADRVKGAKYAIRLLKNAGPVSNFCNDVIGDICGIVSGVAGINIILQLQSDVINRSLLTIIMSGFIASLTVGGKAIGKGIAILQSHTIVFNTAKVLDFLDEKLSLKLFSKPNKKNRKER
;
A
#
# COMPACT_ATOMS: atom_id res chain seq x y z
N MET A 1 -40.10 -22.20 -43.70
CA MET A 1 -39.71 -22.78 -42.40
C MET A 1 -38.31 -22.28 -42.07
N SER A 2 -38.20 -21.09 -41.48
CA SER A 2 -36.92 -20.49 -41.06
C SER A 2 -36.85 -20.60 -39.55
N LYS A 3 -35.91 -21.39 -39.03
CA LYS A 3 -35.67 -21.52 -37.60
C LYS A 3 -34.18 -21.43 -37.32
N ASN A 4 -33.87 -20.47 -36.47
CA ASN A 4 -32.72 -20.41 -35.57
C ASN A 4 -31.36 -20.10 -36.17
N ASN A 5 -31.06 -18.80 -36.23
CA ASN A 5 -29.69 -18.31 -36.11
C ASN A 5 -29.61 -17.10 -35.15
N GLU A 6 -30.18 -17.24 -33.94
CA GLU A 6 -30.25 -16.16 -32.92
C GLU A 6 -29.45 -16.44 -31.63
N ASN A 7 -28.66 -17.52 -31.57
CA ASN A 7 -27.94 -17.89 -30.32
C ASN A 7 -26.51 -17.35 -30.21
N GLY A 8 -25.97 -16.69 -31.24
CA GLY A 8 -24.58 -16.20 -31.24
C GLY A 8 -24.36 -14.76 -30.74
N LYS A 9 -25.43 -13.97 -30.53
CA LYS A 9 -25.31 -12.52 -30.24
C LYS A 9 -25.61 -12.09 -28.80
N LYS A 10 -26.20 -12.95 -27.96
CA LYS A 10 -26.58 -12.58 -26.58
C LYS A 10 -25.45 -12.69 -25.55
N ALA A 11 -24.45 -13.53 -25.77
CA ALA A 11 -23.36 -13.72 -24.80
C ALA A 11 -22.31 -12.58 -24.78
N ASN A 12 -22.22 -11.77 -25.86
CA ASN A 12 -21.20 -10.72 -25.97
C ASN A 12 -21.64 -9.38 -25.37
N TYR A 13 -22.95 -9.16 -25.17
CA TYR A 13 -23.48 -7.93 -24.55
C TYR A 13 -23.30 -7.92 -23.03
N ASP A 14 -23.25 -9.09 -22.38
CA ASP A 14 -23.08 -9.19 -20.92
C ASP A 14 -21.63 -8.94 -20.48
N ILE A 15 -20.63 -9.41 -21.24
CA ILE A 15 -19.22 -9.28 -20.87
C ILE A 15 -18.77 -7.82 -21.03
N SER A 16 -19.09 -7.13 -22.13
CA SER A 16 -18.69 -5.72 -22.30
C SER A 16 -19.31 -4.79 -21.25
N ASP A 17 -20.56 -5.03 -20.86
CA ASP A 17 -21.24 -4.25 -19.82
C ASP A 17 -20.64 -4.51 -18.43
N ILE A 18 -20.24 -5.74 -18.11
CA ILE A 18 -19.49 -6.07 -16.88
C ILE A 18 -18.12 -5.36 -16.87
N TRP A 19 -17.41 -5.36 -18.00
CA TRP A 19 -16.10 -4.71 -18.15
C TRP A 19 -16.17 -3.20 -17.92
N GLN A 20 -17.25 -2.55 -18.35
CA GLN A 20 -17.47 -1.12 -18.17
C GLN A 20 -18.00 -0.76 -16.78
N LYS A 21 -18.80 -1.64 -16.16
CA LYS A 21 -19.44 -1.42 -14.85
C LYS A 21 -18.50 -1.62 -13.66
N TYR A 22 -17.52 -2.52 -13.75
CA TYR A 22 -16.61 -2.87 -12.65
C TYR A 22 -15.16 -2.41 -12.84
N ASN A 23 -14.90 -1.55 -13.84
CA ASN A 23 -13.56 -1.02 -14.12
C ASN A 23 -12.49 -2.14 -14.17
N LEU A 24 -12.83 -3.28 -14.79
CA LEU A 24 -12.01 -4.52 -14.79
C LEU A 24 -10.58 -4.30 -15.29
N LYS A 25 -10.39 -3.35 -16.21
CA LYS A 25 -9.05 -2.93 -16.66
C LYS A 25 -8.17 -2.45 -15.51
N TRP A 26 -8.74 -1.69 -14.57
CA TRP A 26 -8.00 -1.20 -13.40
C TRP A 26 -7.70 -2.35 -12.43
N VAL A 27 -8.67 -3.24 -12.18
CA VAL A 27 -8.47 -4.41 -11.30
C VAL A 27 -7.39 -5.34 -11.85
N ILE A 28 -7.45 -5.70 -13.14
CA ILE A 28 -6.44 -6.55 -13.79
C ILE A 28 -5.06 -5.87 -13.72
N LEU A 29 -5.00 -4.57 -13.98
CA LEU A 29 -3.75 -3.82 -13.95
C LEU A 29 -3.14 -3.79 -12.54
N VAL A 30 -3.92 -3.51 -11.51
CA VAL A 30 -3.45 -3.53 -10.12
C VAL A 30 -3.00 -4.93 -9.72
N SER A 31 -3.76 -5.98 -10.05
CA SER A 31 -3.38 -7.36 -9.72
C SER A 31 -2.07 -7.80 -10.38
N ILE A 32 -1.87 -7.52 -11.67
CA ILE A 32 -0.63 -7.85 -12.38
C ILE A 32 0.56 -7.05 -11.81
N TRP A 33 0.36 -5.75 -11.55
CA TRP A 33 1.39 -4.92 -10.95
C TRP A 33 1.78 -5.39 -9.55
N THR A 34 0.81 -5.72 -8.69
CA THR A 34 1.06 -6.24 -7.35
C THR A 34 1.81 -7.57 -7.43
N PHE A 35 1.43 -8.47 -8.33
CA PHE A 35 2.12 -9.75 -8.52
C PHE A 35 3.61 -9.57 -8.86
N ILE A 36 3.91 -8.73 -9.86
CA ILE A 36 5.30 -8.46 -10.28
C ILE A 36 6.07 -7.79 -9.15
N LEU A 37 5.48 -6.81 -8.47
CA LEU A 37 6.10 -6.09 -7.36
C LEU A 37 6.42 -7.02 -6.19
N THR A 38 5.50 -7.92 -5.84
CA THR A 38 5.70 -8.92 -4.78
C THR A 38 6.87 -9.84 -5.09
N ILE A 39 7.02 -10.32 -6.33
CA ILE A 39 8.16 -11.17 -6.73
C ILE A 39 9.47 -10.41 -6.53
N ILE A 40 9.58 -9.19 -7.05
CA ILE A 40 10.80 -8.38 -6.95
C ILE A 40 11.17 -8.15 -5.49
N ILE A 41 10.21 -7.74 -4.66
CA ILE A 41 10.46 -7.45 -3.24
C ILE A 41 10.83 -8.72 -2.48
N THR A 42 10.18 -9.85 -2.76
CA THR A 42 10.46 -11.12 -2.09
C THR A 42 11.87 -11.61 -2.41
N ILE A 43 12.32 -11.51 -3.67
CA ILE A 43 13.70 -11.84 -4.06
C ILE A 43 14.71 -10.97 -3.31
N ILE A 44 14.46 -9.65 -3.24
CA ILE A 44 15.34 -8.73 -2.49
C ILE A 44 15.36 -9.10 -1.01
N ALA A 45 14.20 -9.41 -0.42
CA ALA A 45 14.11 -9.82 0.97
C ALA A 45 14.89 -11.12 1.22
N GLU A 46 14.73 -12.15 0.39
CA GLU A 46 15.49 -13.40 0.52
C GLU A 46 17.00 -13.17 0.51
N MET A 47 17.49 -12.33 -0.40
CA MET A 47 18.92 -11.97 -0.46
C MET A 47 19.41 -11.31 0.84
N LEU A 48 18.57 -10.50 1.49
CA LEU A 48 18.88 -9.92 2.79
C LEU A 48 18.89 -10.97 3.92
N PHE A 49 18.02 -11.98 3.87
CA PHE A 49 17.92 -12.99 4.92
C PHE A 49 18.99 -14.08 4.87
N ILE A 50 19.50 -14.43 3.68
CA ILE A 50 20.46 -15.55 3.49
C ILE A 50 21.74 -15.40 4.34
N ASN A 51 22.25 -14.19 4.51
CA ASN A 51 23.50 -13.94 5.24
C ASN A 51 23.31 -13.24 6.59
N THR A 52 22.08 -13.22 7.09
CA THR A 52 21.73 -12.48 8.31
C THR A 52 21.58 -13.44 9.48
N ARG A 53 22.22 -13.13 10.62
CA ARG A 53 22.07 -13.93 11.84
C ARG A 53 20.62 -13.88 12.32
N VAL A 54 20.15 -14.97 12.91
CA VAL A 54 18.79 -15.14 13.46
C VAL A 54 18.27 -13.91 14.22
N ILE A 55 19.06 -13.32 15.10
CA ILE A 55 18.65 -12.14 15.89
C ILE A 55 18.34 -10.92 15.01
N PHE A 56 19.18 -10.67 14.00
CA PHE A 56 18.99 -9.57 13.06
C PHE A 56 17.83 -9.87 12.10
N ALA A 57 17.66 -11.13 11.70
CA ALA A 57 16.52 -11.56 10.88
C ALA A 57 15.19 -11.29 11.61
N PHE A 58 15.12 -11.60 12.90
CA PHE A 58 13.95 -11.28 13.72
C PHE A 58 13.71 -9.76 13.84
N MET A 59 14.77 -8.96 13.97
CA MET A 59 14.63 -7.49 13.99
C MET A 59 14.09 -6.96 12.66
N ILE A 60 14.58 -7.46 11.52
CA ILE A 60 14.09 -7.10 10.18
C ILE A 60 12.61 -7.49 10.03
N LEU A 61 12.22 -8.69 10.51
CA LEU A 61 10.83 -9.13 10.52
C LEU A 61 9.90 -8.13 11.22
N ILE A 62 10.28 -7.66 12.43
CA ILE A 62 9.50 -6.67 13.18
C ILE A 62 9.38 -5.36 12.39
N VAL A 63 10.46 -4.90 11.76
CA VAL A 63 10.45 -3.69 10.92
C VAL A 63 9.52 -3.84 9.71
N ILE A 64 9.49 -5.01 9.06
CA ILE A 64 8.59 -5.28 7.93
C ILE A 64 7.12 -5.20 8.38
N ILE A 65 6.77 -5.86 9.49
CA ILE A 65 5.40 -5.82 10.05
C ILE A 65 5.02 -4.38 10.39
N PHE A 66 5.90 -3.65 11.08
CA PHE A 66 5.64 -2.27 11.46
C PHE A 66 5.46 -1.36 10.24
N THR A 67 6.25 -1.55 9.19
CA THR A 67 6.12 -0.82 7.92
C THR A 67 4.75 -1.06 7.29
N GLY A 68 4.27 -2.31 7.28
CA GLY A 68 2.93 -2.65 6.79
C GLY A 68 1.82 -1.99 7.61
N VAL A 69 1.94 -1.97 8.94
CA VAL A 69 0.98 -1.30 9.84
C VAL A 69 0.99 0.22 9.66
N MET A 70 2.16 0.83 9.54
CA MET A 70 2.29 2.28 9.28
C MET A 70 1.68 2.67 7.93
N SER A 71 1.85 1.83 6.90
CA SER A 71 1.21 2.05 5.61
C SER A 71 -0.31 1.99 5.70
N ASP A 72 -0.88 0.99 6.39
CA ASP A 72 -2.33 0.87 6.64
C ASP A 72 -2.88 2.11 7.36
N MET A 73 -2.15 2.61 8.35
CA MET A 73 -2.48 3.84 9.08
C MET A 73 -2.55 5.05 8.13
N VAL A 74 -1.64 5.18 7.17
CA VAL A 74 -1.66 6.26 6.17
C VAL A 74 -2.88 6.15 5.26
N GLY A 75 -3.20 4.96 4.75
CA GLY A 75 -4.37 4.77 3.90
C GLY A 75 -5.68 5.14 4.60
N ILE A 76 -5.84 4.72 5.86
CA ILE A 76 -7.00 5.11 6.67
C ILE A 76 -7.00 6.62 6.97
N ALA A 77 -5.86 7.20 7.33
CA ALA A 77 -5.78 8.63 7.59
C ALA A 77 -6.19 9.47 6.37
N VAL A 78 -5.78 9.07 5.16
CA VAL A 78 -6.12 9.76 3.90
C VAL A 78 -7.62 9.66 3.59
N THR A 79 -8.28 8.55 3.94
CA THR A 79 -9.74 8.38 3.71
C THR A 79 -10.59 9.14 4.71
N VAL A 80 -10.10 9.33 5.93
CA VAL A 80 -10.83 10.00 7.03
C VAL A 80 -10.57 11.52 7.05
N ALA A 81 -9.39 11.97 6.64
CA ALA A 81 -9.01 13.38 6.70
C ALA A 81 -9.85 14.27 5.76
N SER A 82 -10.13 15.49 6.21
CA SER A 82 -10.87 16.49 5.43
C SER A 82 -9.94 17.48 4.70
N GLU A 83 -10.32 17.91 3.49
CA GLU A 83 -9.50 18.82 2.67
C GLU A 83 -9.45 20.27 3.20
N ARG A 84 -10.48 20.70 3.93
CA ARG A 84 -10.67 22.10 4.38
C ARG A 84 -9.46 22.70 5.12
N PRO A 85 -8.89 22.06 6.17
CA PRO A 85 -7.73 22.61 6.87
C PRO A 85 -6.50 22.73 5.96
N PHE A 86 -6.34 21.82 4.99
CA PHE A 86 -5.21 21.89 4.06
C PHE A 86 -5.33 22.99 3.03
N HIS A 87 -6.55 23.37 2.65
CA HIS A 87 -6.77 24.55 1.80
C HIS A 87 -6.37 25.86 2.48
N ALA A 88 -6.67 26.00 3.78
CA ALA A 88 -6.21 27.14 4.57
C ALA A 88 -4.67 27.16 4.67
N MET A 89 -4.05 26.03 5.02
CA MET A 89 -2.58 25.91 5.06
C MET A 89 -1.93 26.21 3.71
N ALA A 90 -2.57 25.85 2.60
CA ALA A 90 -2.06 26.15 1.26
C ALA A 90 -2.18 27.64 0.90
N ALA A 91 -3.19 28.35 1.42
CA ALA A 91 -3.32 29.80 1.29
C ALA A 91 -2.20 30.52 2.06
N ASP A 92 -1.86 30.03 3.25
CA ASP A 92 -0.74 30.49 4.08
C ASP A 92 0.64 30.01 3.58
N ARG A 93 0.68 29.37 2.41
CA ARG A 93 1.91 28.88 1.75
C ARG A 93 2.74 27.90 2.60
N VAL A 94 2.09 27.12 3.46
CA VAL A 94 2.74 26.05 4.22
C VAL A 94 3.26 24.98 3.25
N LYS A 95 4.54 24.61 3.39
CA LYS A 95 5.17 23.54 2.60
C LYS A 95 4.45 22.20 2.83
N GLY A 96 4.34 21.37 1.81
CA GLY A 96 3.58 20.10 1.85
C GLY A 96 2.04 20.24 1.76
N ALA A 97 1.43 21.40 2.02
CA ALA A 97 -0.04 21.53 2.03
C ALA A 97 -0.68 21.20 0.66
N LYS A 98 -0.01 21.54 -0.44
CA LYS A 98 -0.47 21.20 -1.80
C LYS A 98 -0.43 19.68 -2.07
N TYR A 99 0.55 18.97 -1.51
CA TYR A 99 0.64 17.51 -1.62
C TYR A 99 -0.44 16.83 -0.78
N ALA A 100 -0.73 17.36 0.41
CA ALA A 100 -1.82 16.86 1.25
C ALA A 100 -3.17 16.94 0.52
N ILE A 101 -3.48 18.08 -0.12
CA ILE A 101 -4.71 18.23 -0.92
C ILE A 101 -4.74 17.20 -2.06
N ARG A 102 -3.61 16.94 -2.73
CA ARG A 102 -3.54 15.95 -3.82
C ARG A 102 -3.76 14.52 -3.32
N LEU A 103 -3.20 14.17 -2.16
CA LEU A 103 -3.42 12.86 -1.53
C LEU A 103 -4.90 12.66 -1.22
N LEU A 104 -5.57 13.66 -0.63
CA LEU A 104 -6.99 13.58 -0.29
C LEU A 104 -7.89 13.50 -1.52
N LYS A 105 -7.57 14.25 -2.58
CA LYS A 105 -8.31 14.17 -3.86
C LYS A 105 -8.24 12.79 -4.50
N ASN A 106 -7.14 12.07 -4.26
CA ASN A 106 -6.92 10.72 -4.77
C ASN A 106 -7.01 9.67 -3.64
N ALA A 107 -7.82 9.93 -2.61
CA ALA A 107 -7.86 9.10 -1.40
C ALA A 107 -8.15 7.62 -1.67
N GLY A 108 -9.07 7.32 -2.59
CA GLY A 108 -9.40 5.93 -2.95
C GLY A 108 -8.19 5.14 -3.47
N PRO A 109 -7.56 5.55 -4.59
CA PRO A 109 -6.37 4.89 -5.10
C PRO A 109 -5.19 4.85 -4.11
N VAL A 110 -4.95 5.94 -3.36
CA VAL A 110 -3.86 5.99 -2.37
C VAL A 110 -4.12 5.00 -1.23
N SER A 111 -5.34 4.96 -0.70
CA SER A 111 -5.72 4.02 0.36
C SER A 111 -5.61 2.57 -0.10
N ASN A 112 -6.07 2.25 -1.32
CA ASN A 112 -5.97 0.90 -1.87
C ASN A 112 -4.51 0.48 -2.06
N PHE A 113 -3.65 1.41 -2.50
CA PHE A 113 -2.22 1.14 -2.63
C PHE A 113 -1.55 0.92 -1.26
N CYS A 114 -1.82 1.78 -0.28
CA CYS A 114 -1.22 1.68 1.05
C CYS A 114 -1.71 0.46 1.84
N ASN A 115 -3.01 0.16 1.78
CA ASN A 115 -3.62 -0.90 2.59
C ASN A 115 -3.43 -2.26 1.93
N ASP A 116 -3.74 -2.37 0.64
CA ASP A 116 -3.79 -3.66 -0.04
C ASP A 116 -2.41 -3.98 -0.64
N VAL A 117 -1.85 -3.11 -1.48
CA VAL A 117 -0.59 -3.43 -2.16
C VAL A 117 0.58 -3.51 -1.17
N ILE A 118 0.85 -2.44 -0.41
CA ILE A 118 1.97 -2.44 0.53
C ILE A 118 1.68 -3.37 1.71
N GLY A 119 0.46 -3.34 2.25
CA GLY A 119 0.07 -4.15 3.40
C GLY A 119 0.16 -5.65 3.12
N ASP A 120 -0.38 -6.13 1.98
CA ASP A 120 -0.35 -7.55 1.62
C ASP A 120 1.08 -8.01 1.29
N ILE A 121 1.88 -7.18 0.62
CA ILE A 121 3.29 -7.48 0.37
C ILE A 121 4.04 -7.63 1.70
N CYS A 122 3.87 -6.71 2.65
CA CYS A 122 4.49 -6.84 3.97
C CYS A 122 4.03 -8.11 4.69
N GLY A 123 2.75 -8.48 4.55
CA GLY A 123 2.19 -9.73 5.07
C GLY A 123 2.86 -10.97 4.47
N ILE A 124 2.99 -11.05 3.14
CA ILE A 124 3.64 -12.17 2.46
C ILE A 124 5.12 -12.26 2.82
N VAL A 125 5.84 -11.14 2.73
CA VAL A 125 7.29 -11.08 3.00
C VAL A 125 7.59 -11.40 4.46
N SER A 126 6.77 -10.95 5.41
CA SER A 126 6.94 -11.30 6.83
C SER A 126 6.71 -12.78 7.10
N GLY A 127 5.76 -13.43 6.42
CA GLY A 127 5.56 -14.88 6.48
C GLY A 127 6.78 -15.65 5.97
N VAL A 128 7.29 -15.29 4.79
CA VAL A 128 8.50 -15.89 4.22
C VAL A 128 9.72 -15.67 5.12
N ALA A 129 9.88 -14.47 5.67
CA ALA A 129 10.92 -14.15 6.63
C ALA A 129 10.82 -15.01 7.91
N GLY A 130 9.61 -15.23 8.43
CA GLY A 130 9.36 -16.11 9.57
C GLY A 130 9.83 -17.55 9.31
N ILE A 131 9.53 -18.08 8.13
CA ILE A 131 9.99 -19.42 7.71
C ILE A 131 11.52 -19.47 7.62
N ASN A 132 12.15 -18.44 7.04
CA ASN A 132 13.60 -18.35 6.94
C ASN A 132 14.30 -18.31 8.31
N ILE A 133 13.71 -17.60 9.28
CA ILE A 133 14.21 -17.60 10.67
C ILE A 133 14.15 -19.01 11.26
N ILE A 134 13.03 -19.72 11.08
CA ILE A 134 12.86 -21.10 11.58
C ILE A 134 13.84 -22.07 10.91
N LEU A 135 14.11 -21.90 9.61
CA LEU A 135 15.10 -22.69 8.87
C LEU A 135 16.51 -22.57 9.45
N GLN A 136 16.86 -21.39 9.98
CA GLN A 136 18.16 -21.15 10.60
C GLN A 136 18.25 -21.67 12.04
N LEU A 137 17.12 -21.86 12.74
CA LEU A 137 17.09 -22.49 14.05
C LEU A 137 17.28 -24.01 13.88
N GLN A 138 18.52 -24.48 13.99
CA GLN A 138 18.81 -25.90 14.21
C GLN A 138 18.40 -26.28 15.64
N SER A 139 17.13 -26.65 15.85
CA SER A 139 16.68 -27.21 17.12
C SER A 139 16.20 -28.65 16.93
N ASP A 140 16.92 -29.60 17.51
CA ASP A 140 16.48 -31.00 17.62
C ASP A 140 15.39 -31.19 18.70
N VAL A 141 15.15 -30.15 19.51
CA VAL A 141 14.32 -30.22 20.73
C VAL A 141 12.83 -29.93 20.46
N ILE A 142 12.53 -29.15 19.43
CA ILE A 142 11.15 -28.71 19.12
C ILE A 142 10.80 -29.12 17.68
N ASN A 143 9.63 -29.73 17.51
CA ASN A 143 9.14 -30.09 16.19
C ASN A 143 8.99 -28.84 15.31
N ARG A 144 9.66 -28.85 14.16
CA ARG A 144 9.73 -27.73 13.21
C ARG A 144 8.35 -27.25 12.77
N SER A 145 7.38 -28.16 12.62
CA SER A 145 5.99 -27.81 12.30
C SER A 145 5.33 -26.98 13.40
N LEU A 146 5.59 -27.30 14.68
CA LEU A 146 5.06 -26.54 15.81
C LEU A 146 5.66 -25.14 15.86
N LEU A 147 6.97 -25.01 15.59
CA LEU A 147 7.66 -23.72 15.53
C LEU A 147 7.06 -22.83 14.43
N THR A 148 6.78 -23.39 13.25
CA THR A 148 6.12 -22.67 12.14
C THR A 148 4.72 -22.19 12.52
N ILE A 149 3.93 -23.01 13.20
CA ILE A 149 2.58 -22.63 13.64
C ILE A 149 2.64 -21.47 14.64
N ILE A 150 3.49 -21.60 15.67
CA ILE A 150 3.68 -20.56 16.69
C ILE A 150 4.16 -19.26 16.03
N MET A 151 5.12 -19.33 15.12
CA MET A 151 5.68 -18.15 14.48
C MET A 151 4.70 -17.47 13.52
N SER A 152 3.92 -18.26 12.78
CA SER A 152 2.85 -17.73 11.92
C SER A 152 1.76 -17.05 12.75
N GLY A 153 1.37 -17.66 13.87
CA GLY A 153 0.43 -17.08 14.83
C GLY A 153 0.96 -15.79 15.45
N PHE A 154 2.26 -15.74 15.80
CA PHE A 154 2.92 -14.56 16.30
C PHE A 154 2.89 -13.41 15.27
N ILE A 155 3.32 -13.66 14.04
CA ILE A 155 3.29 -12.68 12.94
C ILE A 155 1.87 -12.18 12.70
N ALA A 156 0.88 -13.07 12.64
CA ALA A 156 -0.53 -12.71 12.45
C ALA A 156 -1.05 -11.84 13.61
N SER A 157 -0.74 -12.20 14.86
CA SER A 157 -1.17 -11.43 16.04
C SER A 157 -0.60 -10.01 16.04
N LEU A 158 0.69 -9.85 15.70
CA LEU A 158 1.34 -8.54 15.62
C LEU A 158 0.79 -7.71 14.47
N THR A 159 0.53 -8.34 13.32
CA THR A 159 0.00 -7.65 12.14
C THR A 159 -1.43 -7.16 12.39
N VAL A 160 -2.32 -8.04 12.86
CA VAL A 160 -3.73 -7.70 13.10
C VAL A 160 -3.86 -6.75 14.31
N GLY A 161 -3.16 -7.03 15.41
CA GLY A 161 -3.15 -6.18 16.60
C GLY A 161 -2.55 -4.80 16.33
N GLY A 162 -1.43 -4.76 15.60
CA GLY A 162 -0.79 -3.52 15.16
C GLY A 162 -1.71 -2.68 14.28
N LYS A 163 -2.37 -3.30 13.29
CA LYS A 163 -3.37 -2.60 12.46
C LYS A 163 -4.51 -2.05 13.32
N ALA A 164 -5.07 -2.84 14.24
CA ALA A 164 -6.17 -2.39 15.10
C ALA A 164 -5.82 -1.13 15.92
N ILE A 165 -4.65 -1.12 16.56
CA ILE A 165 -4.13 0.06 17.28
C ILE A 165 -3.92 1.22 16.29
N GLY A 166 -3.31 0.92 15.14
CA GLY A 166 -3.02 1.87 14.09
C GLY A 166 -4.25 2.59 13.56
N LYS A 167 -5.38 1.89 13.37
CA LYS A 167 -6.63 2.50 12.91
C LYS A 167 -7.16 3.54 13.90
N GLY A 168 -7.09 3.25 15.20
CA GLY A 168 -7.50 4.20 16.24
C GLY A 168 -6.71 5.50 16.17
N ILE A 169 -5.38 5.39 16.05
CA ILE A 169 -4.48 6.54 15.89
C ILE A 169 -4.76 7.27 14.56
N ALA A 170 -4.95 6.52 13.47
CA ALA A 170 -5.24 7.08 12.14
C ALA A 170 -6.48 7.97 12.13
N ILE A 171 -7.54 7.55 12.82
CA ILE A 171 -8.80 8.30 12.89
C ILE A 171 -8.62 9.56 13.73
N LEU A 172 -8.00 9.44 14.90
CA LEU A 172 -7.81 10.56 15.84
C LEU A 172 -6.85 11.64 15.31
N GLN A 173 -5.78 11.23 14.62
CA GLN A 173 -4.73 12.12 14.13
C GLN A 173 -4.62 12.15 12.60
N SER A 174 -5.74 11.91 11.90
CA SER A 174 -5.80 11.80 10.43
C SER A 174 -5.12 12.97 9.71
N HIS A 175 -5.44 14.21 10.10
CA HIS A 175 -4.83 15.40 9.47
C HIS A 175 -3.32 15.48 9.68
N THR A 176 -2.82 15.10 10.85
CA THR A 176 -1.37 15.14 11.16
C THR A 176 -0.62 14.09 10.36
N ILE A 177 -1.17 12.88 10.27
CA ILE A 177 -0.57 11.76 9.51
C ILE A 177 -0.51 12.13 8.03
N VAL A 178 -1.63 12.61 7.47
CA VAL A 178 -1.67 13.08 6.08
C VAL A 178 -0.67 14.19 5.84
N PHE A 179 -0.57 15.17 6.74
CA PHE A 179 0.37 16.28 6.60
C PHE A 179 1.82 15.81 6.61
N ASN A 180 2.16 14.89 7.52
CA ASN A 180 3.51 14.31 7.61
C ASN A 180 3.84 13.50 6.35
N THR A 181 2.92 12.67 5.87
CA THR A 181 3.09 11.93 4.60
C THR A 181 3.27 12.90 3.44
N ALA A 182 2.48 13.97 3.37
CA ALA A 182 2.60 14.99 2.34
C ALA A 182 3.94 15.72 2.39
N LYS A 183 4.47 16.00 3.58
CA LYS A 183 5.78 16.63 3.78
C LYS A 183 6.94 15.71 3.37
N VAL A 184 6.83 14.41 3.66
CA VAL A 184 7.80 13.41 3.20
C VAL A 184 7.81 13.32 1.68
N LEU A 185 6.62 13.33 1.04
CA LEU A 185 6.52 13.35 -0.42
C LEU A 185 7.06 14.64 -1.03
N ASP A 186 6.77 15.80 -0.44
CA ASP A 186 7.30 17.10 -0.88
C ASP A 186 8.84 17.13 -0.79
N PHE A 187 9.40 16.61 0.31
CA PHE A 187 10.84 16.50 0.50
C PHE A 187 11.49 15.51 -0.48
N LEU A 188 10.86 14.36 -0.72
CA LEU A 188 11.31 13.39 -1.71
C LEU A 188 11.31 14.01 -3.10
N ASP A 189 10.28 14.77 -3.48
CA ASP A 189 10.18 15.44 -4.77
C ASP A 189 11.26 16.53 -4.93
N GLU A 190 11.47 17.37 -3.90
CA GLU A 190 12.55 18.37 -3.87
C GLU A 190 13.94 17.72 -4.00
N LYS A 191 14.18 16.58 -3.33
CA LYS A 191 15.50 15.93 -3.29
C LYS A 191 15.77 15.03 -4.50
N LEU A 192 14.76 14.35 -5.05
CA LEU A 192 14.93 13.50 -6.23
C LEU A 192 14.97 14.29 -7.53
N SER A 193 14.61 15.59 -7.55
CA SER A 193 14.52 16.42 -8.78
C SER A 193 13.72 15.74 -9.91
N LEU A 194 12.87 14.76 -9.59
CA LEU A 194 11.96 14.15 -10.54
C LEU A 194 10.90 15.20 -10.83
N LYS A 195 11.00 15.89 -11.98
CA LYS A 195 9.92 16.70 -12.54
C LYS A 195 8.71 15.83 -12.93
N LEU A 196 8.19 14.97 -12.04
CA LEU A 196 7.00 14.18 -12.34
C LEU A 196 5.74 15.06 -12.35
N PHE A 197 5.75 16.21 -11.65
CA PHE A 197 4.58 17.09 -11.55
C PHE A 197 4.91 18.57 -11.70
N SER A 198 5.59 18.93 -12.80
CA SER A 198 5.58 20.32 -13.29
C SER A 198 4.13 20.70 -13.64
N LYS A 199 3.51 21.60 -12.88
CA LYS A 199 2.29 22.29 -13.31
C LYS A 199 2.53 22.89 -14.70
N PRO A 200 1.59 22.81 -15.66
CA PRO A 200 1.60 23.73 -16.78
C PRO A 200 1.45 25.13 -16.19
N ASN A 201 2.45 25.97 -16.48
CA ASN A 201 2.53 27.34 -16.03
C ASN A 201 1.33 28.09 -16.60
N LYS A 202 0.34 28.44 -15.77
CA LYS A 202 -0.77 29.31 -16.16
C LYS A 202 -0.22 30.74 -16.20
N LYS A 203 0.57 31.03 -17.23
CA LYS A 203 1.13 32.35 -17.49
C LYS A 203 0.07 33.18 -18.21
N ASN A 204 -0.37 34.22 -17.49
CA ASN A 204 -1.03 35.44 -17.96
C ASN A 204 -2.54 35.39 -18.26
N ARG A 205 -3.33 35.55 -17.19
CA ARG A 205 -4.48 36.44 -17.22
C ARG A 205 -3.98 37.85 -16.87
N LYS A 206 -3.84 38.71 -17.88
CA LYS A 206 -3.92 40.18 -17.77
C LYS A 206 -5.02 40.54 -18.79
N GLU A 207 -6.24 40.84 -18.37
CA GLU A 207 -6.68 42.21 -18.04
C GLU A 207 -6.16 43.24 -19.06
N ARG A 208 -6.88 43.40 -20.17
CA ARG A 208 -7.78 44.52 -20.46
C ARG A 208 -8.37 44.35 -21.87
#